data_AF-A0A2R6JWA0-F1
#
_entry.id   AF-A0A2R6JWA0-F1
#
_cell.length_a   1.000
_cell.length_b   1.000
_cell.length_c   1.000
_cell.angle_alpha   90.00
_cell.angle_beta   90.00
_cell.angle_gamma   90.00
#
_symmetry.space_group_name_H-M   'P 1'
#
loop_
_entity.id
_entity.type
_entity.pdbx_description
1 polymer ?
#
loop_
_entity_poly.entity_id
_entity_poly.type
_entity_poly.pdbx_seq_one_letter_code
_entity_poly.pdbx_strand_id
1 'polypeptide(L)'
;MSEADAAVNVQFDAQGLVPVVAQDTDTEEVLMLAYANREAISRTAETGFAHYYSRSREAVWRKGETSGHVQRVGEIRIDCDGDAILYTVSQAGGACHTGYKTCFYRTVEGVESAEDIESAGSADGIGEEIGTTEDGSTAGTGTSADTDGTDEDGSGTDGGNGIKRTDTDATALTVATRVVDDRVFDPEAVYE
;
A
#
# COMPACT_ATOMS: atom_id res chain seq x y z
N MET A 1 4.32 -20.46 22.28
CA MET A 1 3.76 -19.12 22.00
C MET A 1 3.58 -18.45 23.34
N SER A 2 4.53 -17.61 23.76
CA SER A 2 4.39 -16.85 24.99
C SER A 2 3.70 -15.54 24.67
N GLU A 3 2.43 -15.46 25.05
CA GLU A 3 1.72 -14.19 25.27
C GLU A 3 2.43 -13.44 26.39
N ALA A 4 3.33 -12.52 26.04
CA ALA A 4 3.86 -11.56 26.99
C ALA A 4 3.37 -10.19 26.52
N ASP A 5 2.30 -9.72 27.14
CA ASP A 5 2.13 -8.38 27.72
C ASP A 5 3.20 -7.33 27.33
N ALA A 6 3.35 -7.09 26.03
CA ALA A 6 4.43 -6.26 25.50
C ALA A 6 3.88 -4.85 25.34
N ALA A 7 4.23 -3.98 26.29
CA ALA A 7 4.17 -2.56 26.05
C ALA A 7 5.00 -2.24 24.79
N VAL A 8 4.33 -1.85 23.71
CA VAL A 8 4.98 -1.39 22.48
C VAL A 8 5.14 0.13 22.56
N ASN A 9 6.32 0.62 22.17
CA ASN A 9 6.57 2.06 22.07
C ASN A 9 6.16 2.56 20.69
N VAL A 10 5.24 3.52 20.64
CA VAL A 10 4.98 4.27 19.41
C VAL A 10 6.20 5.11 19.06
N GLN A 11 6.76 4.86 17.88
CA GLN A 11 7.88 5.59 17.31
C GLN A 11 7.34 6.82 16.58
N PHE A 12 7.75 8.00 17.04
CA PHE A 12 7.44 9.25 16.37
C PHE A 12 8.64 9.66 15.52
N ASP A 13 8.37 10.28 14.38
CA ASP A 13 9.39 10.88 13.51
C ASP A 13 10.11 12.05 14.21
N ALA A 14 11.08 12.66 13.52
CA ALA A 14 11.83 13.81 14.06
C ALA A 14 10.96 15.05 14.33
N GLN A 15 9.72 15.09 13.83
CA GLN A 15 8.73 16.14 14.07
C GLN A 15 7.75 15.77 15.20
N GLY A 16 7.91 14.60 15.83
CA GLY A 16 7.01 14.11 16.87
C GLY A 16 5.68 13.57 16.33
N LEU A 17 5.65 13.11 15.08
CA LEU A 17 4.45 12.63 14.39
C LEU A 17 4.57 11.15 14.01
N VAL A 18 3.43 10.47 13.95
CA VAL A 18 3.30 9.09 13.46
C VAL A 18 2.18 9.03 12.43
N PRO A 19 2.33 8.31 11.30
CA PRO A 19 1.24 8.06 10.37
C PRO A 19 0.14 7.22 11.02
N VAL A 20 -1.10 7.59 10.73
CA VAL A 20 -2.30 6.88 11.16
C VAL A 20 -3.20 6.61 9.97
N VAL A 21 -3.47 5.33 9.74
CA VAL A 21 -4.46 4.86 8.76
C VAL A 21 -5.80 4.71 9.48
N ALA A 22 -6.86 5.27 8.91
CA ALA A 22 -8.23 5.01 9.35
C ALA A 22 -8.88 4.00 8.41
N GLN A 23 -9.40 2.91 8.96
CA GLN A 23 -10.08 1.84 8.24
C GLN A 23 -11.49 1.67 8.78
N ASP A 24 -12.46 1.53 7.87
CA ASP A 24 -13.83 1.24 8.23
C ASP A 24 -13.94 -0.14 8.89
N THR A 25 -14.61 -0.23 10.04
CA THR A 25 -14.71 -1.47 10.81
C THR A 25 -15.65 -2.50 10.19
N ASP A 26 -16.60 -2.08 9.35
CA ASP A 26 -17.62 -2.96 8.77
C ASP A 26 -17.20 -3.41 7.37
N THR A 27 -16.61 -2.51 6.59
CA THR A 27 -16.23 -2.79 5.19
C THR A 27 -14.74 -3.05 4.98
N GLU A 28 -13.92 -2.90 6.03
CA GLU A 28 -12.45 -3.01 5.97
C GLU A 28 -11.79 -2.05 4.97
N GLU A 29 -12.53 -1.03 4.52
CA GLU A 29 -12.09 -0.07 3.52
C GLU A 29 -11.16 0.96 4.16
N VAL A 30 -10.01 1.22 3.54
CA VAL A 30 -9.14 2.30 4.00
C VAL A 30 -9.78 3.64 3.66
N LEU A 31 -10.07 4.44 4.67
CA LEU A 31 -10.80 5.69 4.57
C LEU A 31 -9.88 6.89 4.35
N MET A 32 -8.78 6.97 5.11
CA MET A 32 -7.84 8.08 5.02
C MET A 32 -6.51 7.75 5.72
N LEU A 33 -5.50 8.55 5.39
CA LEU A 33 -4.26 8.65 6.16
C LEU A 33 -4.11 10.07 6.70
N ALA A 34 -3.73 10.17 7.96
CA ALA A 34 -3.35 11.42 8.61
C ALA A 34 -2.13 11.17 9.51
N TYR A 35 -1.66 12.21 10.19
CA TYR A 35 -0.61 12.11 11.20
C TYR A 35 -1.20 12.35 12.57
N ALA A 36 -0.64 11.74 13.60
CA ALA A 36 -0.96 12.01 14.99
C ALA A 36 0.33 12.31 15.77
N ASN A 37 0.25 13.20 16.75
CA ASN A 37 1.28 13.34 17.78
C ASN A 37 0.81 12.60 19.05
N ARG A 38 1.64 12.60 20.09
CA ARG A 38 1.32 11.98 21.39
C ARG A 38 -0.03 12.44 21.96
N GLU A 39 -0.31 13.74 21.88
CA GLU A 39 -1.56 14.30 22.40
C GLU A 39 -2.79 13.79 21.64
N ALA A 40 -2.71 13.76 20.31
CA ALA A 40 -3.81 13.25 19.47
C ALA A 40 -4.12 11.78 19.78
N ILE A 41 -3.11 10.94 19.99
CA ILE A 41 -3.31 9.53 20.38
C ILE A 41 -3.97 9.45 21.76
N SER A 42 -3.48 10.21 22.75
CA SER A 42 -4.06 10.25 24.10
C SER A 42 -5.54 10.64 24.06
N ARG A 43 -5.87 11.74 23.37
CA ARG A 43 -7.26 12.19 23.20
C ARG A 43 -8.11 11.17 22.45
N THR A 44 -7.55 10.47 21.48
CA THR A 44 -8.28 9.40 20.78
C THR A 44 -8.67 8.28 21.74
N ALA A 45 -7.73 7.79 22.54
CA ALA A 45 -7.98 6.76 23.54
C ALA A 45 -8.96 7.23 24.63
N GLU A 46 -8.86 8.49 25.07
CA GLU A 46 -9.72 9.07 26.11
C GLU A 46 -11.16 9.30 25.65
N THR A 47 -11.35 9.79 24.42
CA THR A 47 -12.67 10.21 23.92
C THR A 47 -13.40 9.13 23.13
N GLY A 48 -12.69 8.13 22.62
CA GLY A 48 -13.22 7.15 21.68
C GLY A 48 -13.50 7.71 20.28
N PHE A 49 -13.02 8.92 19.97
CA PHE A 49 -13.14 9.54 18.64
C PHE A 49 -11.77 9.83 18.04
N ALA A 50 -11.63 9.66 16.73
CA ALA A 50 -10.35 9.84 16.06
C ALA A 50 -9.89 11.31 16.14
N HIS A 51 -8.73 11.52 16.76
CA HIS A 51 -8.00 12.77 16.77
C HIS A 51 -6.72 12.64 15.95
N TYR A 52 -6.40 13.69 15.22
CA TYR A 52 -5.21 13.78 14.38
C TYR A 52 -4.49 15.09 14.64
N TYR A 53 -3.27 15.21 14.14
CA TYR A 53 -2.47 16.42 14.15
C TYR A 53 -2.41 17.03 12.75
N SER A 54 -2.84 18.29 12.64
CA SER A 54 -2.73 19.06 11.40
C SER A 54 -1.34 19.68 11.32
N ARG A 55 -0.51 19.22 10.38
CA ARG A 55 0.84 19.76 10.17
C ARG A 55 0.85 21.23 9.74
N SER A 56 -0.17 21.67 9.01
CA SER A 56 -0.27 23.05 8.54
C SER A 56 -0.85 24.02 9.58
N ARG A 57 -1.70 23.53 10.48
CA ARG A 57 -2.28 24.33 11.58
C ARG A 57 -1.51 24.18 12.88
N GLU A 58 -0.56 23.27 12.93
CA GLU A 58 0.23 22.90 14.11
C GLU A 58 -0.64 22.62 15.34
N ALA A 59 -1.75 21.91 15.13
CA ALA A 59 -2.78 21.70 16.15
C ALA A 59 -3.44 20.32 16.03
N VAL A 60 -3.84 19.79 17.19
CA VAL A 60 -4.70 18.61 17.28
C VAL A 60 -6.13 18.98 16.89
N TRP A 61 -6.81 18.10 16.17
CA TRP A 61 -8.21 18.26 15.80
C TRP A 61 -8.94 16.93 15.85
N ARG A 62 -10.24 16.96 16.13
CA ARG A 62 -11.13 15.79 16.08
C ARG A 62 -11.75 15.66 14.70
N LYS A 63 -11.69 14.47 14.09
CA LYS A 63 -12.32 14.24 12.79
C LYS A 63 -13.82 14.49 12.88
N GLY A 64 -14.32 15.32 11.96
CA GLY A 64 -15.74 15.66 11.88
C GLY A 64 -16.23 16.67 12.92
N GLU A 65 -15.33 17.33 13.68
CA GLU A 65 -15.75 18.31 14.71
C GLU A 65 -16.63 19.44 14.13
N THR A 66 -16.36 19.86 12.90
CA THR A 66 -17.15 20.89 12.22
C THR A 66 -18.24 20.30 11.33
N SER A 67 -17.97 19.21 10.60
CA SER A 67 -18.91 18.66 9.60
C SER A 67 -19.88 17.62 10.16
N GLY A 68 -19.70 17.16 11.40
CA GLY A 68 -20.44 16.01 11.94
C GLY A 68 -19.98 14.66 11.39
N HIS A 69 -19.09 14.61 10.40
CA HIS A 69 -18.58 13.37 9.80
C HIS A 69 -17.48 12.73 10.66
N VAL A 70 -17.88 12.35 11.87
CA VAL A 70 -17.03 11.84 12.94
C VAL A 70 -16.58 10.40 12.69
N GLN A 71 -15.48 10.03 13.34
CA GLN A 71 -14.95 8.66 13.36
C GLN A 71 -14.95 8.15 14.79
N ARG A 72 -15.81 7.18 15.09
CA ARG A 72 -15.83 6.50 16.39
C ARG A 72 -14.83 5.35 16.33
N VAL A 73 -13.82 5.37 17.20
CA VAL A 73 -12.75 4.37 17.22
C VAL A 73 -13.23 3.11 17.91
N GLY A 74 -13.12 1.98 17.22
CA GLY A 74 -13.36 0.64 17.77
C GLY A 74 -12.07 0.04 18.34
N GLU A 75 -10.97 0.15 17.60
CA GLU A 75 -9.67 -0.40 17.98
C GLU A 75 -8.53 0.52 17.51
N ILE A 76 -7.42 0.51 18.26
CA ILE A 76 -6.16 1.12 17.88
C ILE A 76 -5.12 0.00 17.80
N ARG A 77 -4.63 -0.28 16.60
CA ARG A 77 -3.56 -1.24 16.34
C ARG A 77 -2.26 -0.51 16.03
N ILE A 78 -1.14 -1.11 16.41
CA ILE A 78 0.19 -0.56 16.22
C ILE A 78 0.99 -1.55 15.35
N ASP A 79 1.75 -1.04 14.39
CA ASP A 79 2.68 -1.81 13.55
C ASP A 79 3.70 -2.59 14.41
N CYS A 80 4.27 -3.66 13.87
CA CYS A 80 5.31 -4.48 14.46
C CYS A 80 6.57 -3.72 14.91
N ASP A 81 6.93 -2.61 14.27
CA ASP A 81 8.05 -1.74 14.67
C ASP A 81 7.60 -0.44 15.36
N GLY A 82 6.28 -0.23 15.47
CA GLY A 82 5.67 0.86 16.21
C GLY A 82 5.66 2.22 15.50
N ASP A 83 6.04 2.29 14.23
CA ASP A 83 6.12 3.56 13.48
C ASP A 83 4.86 3.90 12.66
N ALA A 84 3.84 3.04 12.72
CA ALA A 84 2.52 3.29 12.14
C ALA A 84 1.39 2.80 13.05
N ILE A 85 0.24 3.46 12.92
CA ILE A 85 -0.97 3.15 13.69
C ILE A 85 -2.14 2.91 12.72
N LEU A 86 -2.99 1.95 13.07
CA LEU A 86 -4.26 1.70 12.41
C LEU A 86 -5.40 1.99 13.40
N TYR A 87 -6.24 2.95 13.06
CA TYR A 87 -7.53 3.15 13.71
C TYR A 87 -8.60 2.37 12.94
N THR A 88 -9.23 1.39 13.58
CA THR A 88 -10.48 0.83 13.07
C THR A 88 -11.62 1.71 13.56
N VAL A 89 -12.45 2.20 12.65
CA VAL A 89 -13.44 3.23 12.95
C VAL A 89 -14.79 2.89 12.36
N SER A 90 -15.85 3.27 13.06
CA SER A 90 -17.17 3.46 12.48
C SER A 90 -17.27 4.90 11.99
N GLN A 91 -17.44 5.08 10.68
CA GLN A 91 -17.45 6.39 10.02
C GLN A 91 -18.89 6.90 9.85
N ALA A 92 -19.17 8.09 10.38
CA ALA A 92 -20.39 8.82 10.07
C ALA A 92 -20.17 9.71 8.83
N GLY A 93 -21.02 9.63 7.82
CA GLY A 93 -20.87 10.41 6.59
C GLY A 93 -19.60 10.09 5.80
N GLY A 94 -18.97 11.09 5.19
CA GLY A 94 -17.74 10.94 4.39
C GLY A 94 -16.45 11.12 5.20
N ALA A 95 -15.44 10.29 4.97
CA ALA A 95 -14.12 10.56 5.51
C ALA A 95 -13.44 11.73 4.78
N CYS A 96 -13.72 11.90 3.48
CA CYS A 96 -13.09 12.91 2.64
C CYS A 96 -13.81 14.26 2.69
N HIS A 97 -13.05 15.35 2.71
CA HIS A 97 -13.60 16.71 2.70
C HIS A 97 -14.24 17.11 1.35
N THR A 98 -14.06 16.31 0.30
CA THR A 98 -14.72 16.47 -1.00
C THR A 98 -16.03 15.70 -1.10
N GLY A 99 -16.46 15.07 -0.02
CA GLY A 99 -17.72 14.33 0.10
C GLY A 99 -17.58 12.82 -0.10
N TYR A 100 -16.49 12.32 -0.68
CA TYR A 100 -16.34 10.86 -0.87
C TYR A 100 -16.24 10.08 0.45
N LYS A 101 -16.68 8.82 0.41
CA LYS A 101 -16.53 7.89 1.54
C LYS A 101 -15.08 7.81 2.02
N THR A 102 -14.17 7.61 1.08
CA THR A 102 -12.73 7.49 1.29
C THR A 102 -11.96 8.59 0.57
N CYS A 103 -10.82 9.01 1.12
CA CYS A 103 -9.84 9.84 0.43
C CYS A 103 -9.20 9.12 -0.77
N PHE A 104 -9.25 7.79 -0.81
CA PHE A 104 -8.67 6.94 -1.83
C PHE A 104 -9.66 6.59 -2.97
N TYR A 105 -10.56 7.52 -3.31
CA TYR A 105 -11.60 7.33 -4.33
C TYR A 105 -11.09 7.29 -5.79
N ARG A 106 -9.77 7.38 -6.02
CA ARG A 106 -9.14 7.35 -7.35
C ARG A 106 -8.06 6.28 -7.42
N THR A 107 -7.93 5.67 -8.60
CA THR A 107 -6.82 4.77 -8.95
C THR A 107 -6.05 5.28 -10.16
N VAL A 108 -4.83 4.79 -10.33
CA VAL A 108 -3.97 5.06 -11.49
C VAL A 108 -4.48 4.29 -12.70
N GLU A 109 -4.59 4.92 -13.86
CA GLU A 109 -4.98 4.24 -15.11
C GLU A 109 -3.90 3.27 -15.58
N GLY A 110 -4.33 2.16 -16.21
CA GLY A 110 -3.42 1.11 -16.70
C GLY A 110 -2.97 0.11 -15.63
N VAL A 111 -3.44 0.26 -14.38
CA VAL A 111 -3.29 -0.75 -13.33
C VAL A 111 -4.59 -1.56 -13.27
N GLU A 112 -4.50 -2.84 -13.61
CA GLU A 112 -5.61 -3.79 -13.51
C GLU A 112 -5.82 -4.18 -12.03
N SER A 113 -7.07 -4.28 -11.60
CA SER A 113 -7.34 -4.78 -10.25
C SER A 113 -7.07 -6.28 -10.18
N ALA A 114 -6.82 -6.81 -8.97
CA ALA A 114 -6.67 -8.25 -8.79
C ALA A 114 -7.90 -9.03 -9.30
N GLU A 115 -9.10 -8.46 -9.13
CA GLU A 115 -10.36 -9.04 -9.63
C GLU A 115 -10.41 -9.07 -11.16
N ASP A 116 -9.87 -8.05 -11.83
CA ASP A 116 -9.78 -8.00 -13.30
C ASP A 116 -8.80 -9.04 -13.85
N ILE A 117 -7.67 -9.26 -13.15
CA ILE A 117 -6.64 -10.23 -13.53
C ILE A 117 -7.19 -11.66 -13.44
N GLU A 118 -7.98 -11.98 -12.40
CA GLU A 118 -8.60 -13.30 -12.25
C GLU A 118 -9.69 -13.57 -13.31
N SER A 119 -10.39 -12.53 -13.76
CA SER A 119 -11.39 -12.62 -14.83
C SER A 119 -10.76 -12.87 -16.22
N ALA A 120 -9.57 -12.33 -16.47
CA ALA A 120 -8.83 -12.52 -17.72
C ALA A 120 -8.12 -13.88 -17.84
N GLY A 121 -8.02 -14.66 -16.75
CA GLY A 121 -7.33 -15.94 -16.68
C GLY A 121 -8.11 -17.18 -17.18
N SER A 122 -9.36 -17.02 -17.64
CA SER A 122 -10.16 -18.13 -18.19
C SER A 122 -10.19 -18.08 -19.73
N ALA A 123 -9.03 -18.26 -20.37
CA ALA A 123 -8.95 -18.61 -21.78
C ALA A 123 -8.61 -20.10 -21.92
N ASP A 124 -9.65 -20.92 -22.10
CA ASP A 124 -9.58 -22.19 -22.81
C ASP A 124 -8.77 -22.03 -24.11
N GLY A 125 -7.81 -22.93 -24.35
CA GLY A 125 -7.24 -23.13 -25.69
C GLY A 125 -5.71 -23.11 -25.82
N ILE A 126 -4.99 -24.00 -25.13
CA ILE A 126 -3.73 -24.52 -25.69
C ILE A 126 -4.03 -25.74 -26.56
N GLY A 127 -4.28 -25.49 -27.84
CA GLY A 127 -4.46 -26.53 -28.83
C GLY A 127 -4.26 -25.97 -30.22
N GLU A 128 -3.00 -25.80 -30.63
CA GLU A 128 -2.64 -25.69 -32.05
C GLU A 128 -1.28 -26.40 -32.23
N GLU A 129 -1.18 -27.13 -33.34
CA GLU A 129 -0.44 -28.38 -33.54
C GLU A 129 1.09 -28.25 -33.58
N ILE A 130 1.78 -29.21 -32.93
CA ILE A 130 3.18 -29.52 -33.26
C ILE A 130 3.16 -30.36 -34.54
N GLY A 131 3.40 -29.70 -35.67
CA GLY A 131 3.61 -30.35 -36.96
C GLY A 131 4.84 -31.26 -36.93
N THR A 132 4.62 -32.55 -37.17
CA THR A 132 5.66 -33.54 -37.43
C THR A 132 6.17 -33.37 -38.85
N THR A 133 7.47 -33.09 -39.03
CA THR A 133 8.16 -33.36 -40.29
C THR A 133 9.15 -34.50 -40.08
N GLU A 134 8.79 -35.65 -40.64
CA GLU A 134 9.73 -36.73 -40.95
C GLU A 134 10.61 -36.28 -42.12
N ASP A 135 11.93 -36.31 -41.95
CA ASP A 135 12.80 -37.01 -42.90
C ASP A 135 14.18 -37.26 -42.28
N GLY A 136 14.72 -38.44 -42.56
CA GLY A 136 15.95 -38.95 -41.97
C GLY A 136 17.23 -38.45 -42.63
N SER A 137 18.36 -38.75 -41.99
CA SER A 137 19.53 -39.40 -42.62
C SER A 137 20.82 -39.17 -41.81
N THR A 138 21.14 -40.22 -41.03
CA THR A 138 22.43 -40.89 -40.80
C THR A 138 23.78 -40.14 -40.72
N ALA A 139 24.47 -40.49 -39.62
CA ALA A 139 25.86 -40.98 -39.49
C ALA A 139 27.03 -40.00 -39.37
N GLY A 140 27.85 -40.23 -38.33
CA GLY A 140 29.21 -39.68 -38.21
C GLY A 140 29.84 -39.85 -36.82
N THR A 141 30.58 -40.94 -36.63
CA THR A 141 31.36 -41.38 -35.45
C THR A 141 32.65 -40.59 -35.16
N GLY A 142 33.06 -40.59 -33.88
CA GLY A 142 34.45 -40.40 -33.39
C GLY A 142 34.75 -38.97 -32.88
N THR A 143 35.55 -38.69 -31.85
CA THR A 143 36.47 -39.48 -31.01
C THR A 143 36.81 -38.62 -29.78
N SER A 144 37.14 -39.28 -28.68
CA SER A 144 37.69 -38.77 -27.43
C SER A 144 38.84 -37.75 -27.57
N ALA A 145 38.86 -36.77 -26.67
CA ALA A 145 40.11 -36.25 -26.11
C ALA A 145 39.83 -35.57 -24.76
N ASP A 146 40.32 -36.22 -23.71
CA ASP A 146 40.64 -35.61 -22.43
C ASP A 146 41.68 -34.50 -22.64
N THR A 147 41.47 -33.32 -22.06
CA THR A 147 42.56 -32.45 -21.60
C THR A 147 42.20 -31.80 -20.28
N ASP A 148 43.05 -32.16 -19.32
CA ASP A 148 43.32 -31.65 -17.99
C ASP A 148 43.79 -30.18 -17.98
N GLY A 149 43.58 -29.50 -16.84
CA GLY A 149 44.11 -28.17 -16.51
C GLY A 149 43.22 -26.99 -16.92
N THR A 150 43.02 -25.92 -16.14
CA THR A 150 43.69 -25.42 -14.93
C THR A 150 42.74 -24.43 -14.26
N ASP A 151 42.67 -24.46 -12.92
CA ASP A 151 42.08 -23.42 -12.11
C ASP A 151 42.83 -22.10 -12.33
N GLU A 152 42.14 -21.08 -12.84
CA GLU A 152 42.63 -19.69 -12.79
C GLU A 152 41.54 -18.77 -12.25
N ASP A 153 41.96 -18.04 -11.21
CA ASP A 153 41.21 -17.07 -10.43
C ASP A 153 40.83 -15.86 -11.29
N GLY A 154 39.56 -15.78 -11.68
CA GLY A 154 39.00 -14.68 -12.45
C GLY A 154 38.01 -13.87 -11.63
N SER A 155 38.45 -12.73 -11.08
CA SER A 155 37.61 -11.71 -10.46
C SER A 155 36.58 -11.19 -11.47
N GLY A 156 35.36 -11.74 -11.42
CA GLY A 156 34.20 -11.21 -12.13
C GLY A 156 33.62 -10.05 -11.34
N THR A 157 33.91 -8.82 -11.76
CA THR A 157 33.14 -7.65 -11.35
C THR A 157 31.71 -7.83 -11.83
N ASP A 158 30.78 -8.07 -10.90
CA ASP A 158 29.35 -8.03 -11.18
C ASP A 158 29.04 -6.68 -11.84
N GLY A 159 28.64 -6.75 -13.11
CA GLY A 159 28.22 -5.62 -13.91
C GLY A 159 26.91 -5.09 -13.34
N GLY A 160 27.00 -4.36 -12.23
CA GLY A 160 25.91 -3.56 -11.70
C GLY A 160 25.44 -2.64 -12.82
N ASN A 161 24.16 -2.80 -13.21
CA ASN A 161 23.45 -1.86 -14.04
C ASN A 161 23.46 -0.50 -13.33
N GLY A 162 24.52 0.28 -13.61
CA GLY A 162 24.75 1.60 -13.08
C GLY A 162 23.74 2.55 -13.69
N ILE A 163 22.51 2.55 -13.17
CA ILE A 163 21.64 3.71 -13.26
C ILE A 163 22.35 4.79 -12.45
N LYS A 164 23.15 5.60 -13.15
CA LYS A 164 23.61 6.89 -12.65
C LYS A 164 22.35 7.70 -12.33
N ARG A 165 21.97 7.75 -11.05
CA ARG A 165 20.96 8.67 -10.55
C ARG A 165 21.53 10.07 -10.67
N THR A 166 21.24 10.73 -11.80
CA THR A 166 21.48 12.15 -11.99
C THR A 166 20.40 12.91 -11.23
N ASP A 167 20.85 13.60 -10.18
CA ASP A 167 20.38 14.88 -9.66
C ASP A 167 18.86 15.18 -9.70
N THR A 168 18.29 15.13 -8.49
CA THR A 168 17.34 16.10 -7.92
C THR A 168 16.77 17.18 -8.84
N ASP A 169 15.58 16.96 -9.41
CA ASP A 169 14.49 17.96 -9.49
C ASP A 169 13.15 17.36 -10.00
N ALA A 170 12.73 16.22 -9.44
CA ALA A 170 11.39 15.67 -9.71
C ALA A 170 10.71 15.31 -8.39
N THR A 171 10.15 16.31 -7.71
CA THR A 171 9.39 16.11 -6.46
C THR A 171 7.93 15.70 -6.70
N ALA A 172 7.46 15.70 -7.95
CA ALA A 172 6.11 15.29 -8.31
C ALA A 172 6.09 14.44 -9.59
N LEU A 173 5.22 13.42 -9.59
CA LEU A 173 4.91 12.59 -10.75
C LEU A 173 3.44 12.86 -11.14
N THR A 174 3.20 13.17 -12.42
CA THR A 174 1.83 13.27 -12.96
C THR A 174 1.43 11.93 -13.57
N VAL A 175 0.29 11.40 -13.15
CA VAL A 175 -0.30 10.15 -13.66
C VAL A 175 -1.75 10.37 -14.05
N ALA A 176 -2.24 9.65 -15.06
CA ALA A 176 -3.65 9.61 -15.37
C ALA A 176 -4.40 8.77 -14.32
N THR A 177 -5.60 9.20 -13.93
CA THR A 177 -6.38 8.55 -12.87
C THR A 177 -7.85 8.46 -13.22
N ARG A 178 -8.52 7.42 -12.75
CA ARG A 178 -9.99 7.27 -12.80
C ARG A 178 -10.59 7.16 -11.40
N VAL A 179 -11.86 7.52 -11.26
CA VAL A 179 -12.63 7.31 -10.02
C VAL A 179 -12.98 5.82 -9.89
N VAL A 180 -12.81 5.27 -8.69
CA VAL A 180 -13.16 3.87 -8.35
C VAL A 180 -14.30 3.77 -7.35
N ASP A 181 -14.59 4.86 -6.64
CA ASP A 181 -15.72 4.99 -5.73
C ASP A 181 -16.40 6.33 -5.98
N ASP A 182 -17.65 6.30 -6.45
CA ASP A 182 -18.46 7.47 -6.75
C ASP A 182 -19.48 7.81 -5.63
N ARG A 183 -19.40 7.13 -4.48
CA ARG A 183 -20.25 7.40 -3.32
C ARG A 183 -19.86 8.75 -2.70
N VAL A 184 -20.72 9.73 -2.88
CA VAL A 184 -20.59 11.08 -2.31
C VAL A 184 -21.62 11.28 -1.21
N PHE A 185 -21.15 11.69 -0.05
CA PHE A 185 -21.92 12.09 1.11
C PHE A 185 -22.16 13.60 1.08
N ASP A 186 -23.36 13.99 1.49
CA ASP A 186 -23.70 15.39 1.66
C ASP A 186 -22.90 15.96 2.86
N PRO A 187 -22.06 16.98 2.65
CA PRO A 187 -21.29 17.60 3.72
C PRO A 187 -22.17 18.28 4.79
N GLU A 188 -23.44 18.58 4.48
CA GLU A 188 -24.39 19.23 5.39
C GLU A 188 -25.35 18.26 6.07
N ALA A 189 -25.36 16.98 5.66
CA ALA A 189 -26.21 15.97 6.28
C ALA A 189 -25.66 15.51 7.65
N VAL A 190 -26.56 15.43 8.63
CA VAL A 190 -26.26 14.88 9.96
C VAL A 190 -26.52 13.38 9.91
N TYR A 191 -25.47 12.59 10.10
CA TYR A 191 -25.53 11.13 10.21
C TYR A 191 -25.48 10.77 11.70
N GLU A 192 -26.55 10.15 12.21
CA GLU A 192 -26.68 9.70 13.61
C GLU A 192 -25.88 8.42 13.90
#